data_AF-A0A1I1I423-F1
#
_entry.id   AF-A0A1I1I423-F1
#
_cell.length_a   1.000
_cell.length_b   1.000
_cell.length_c   1.000
_cell.angle_alpha   90.00
_cell.angle_beta   90.00
_cell.angle_gamma   90.00
#
_symmetry.space_group_name_H-M   'P 1'
#
loop_
_entity.id
_entity.type
_entity.pdbx_description
1 polymer ?
#
loop_
_entity_poly.entity_id
_entity_poly.type
_entity_poly.pdbx_seq_one_letter_code
_entity_poly.pdbx_strand_id
1 'polypeptide(L)'
;MANKDISERPVFKNAVKKPYIGDVHDAVLLSKILPNPNGEPLQFVDISTPIRDRQNRFKGVLAAHLSWTWSREVKNDIIRPLQGKRKGIDIFIISSKEHIILLGPKNMEGKPLNLKQGAGHNWESVT
;
A
#
# COMPACT_ATOMS: atom_id res chain seq x y z
N MET A 1 12.30 -4.46 20.59
CA MET A 1 12.87 -3.64 19.50
C MET A 1 13.72 -2.56 20.15
N ALA A 2 15.04 -2.75 20.23
CA ALA A 2 15.92 -1.78 20.87
C ALA A 2 16.85 -1.18 19.81
N ASN A 3 16.75 0.15 19.64
CA ASN A 3 17.80 1.02 19.14
C ASN A 3 18.31 0.81 17.69
N LYS A 4 17.43 0.85 16.68
CA LYS A 4 17.85 1.15 15.31
C LYS A 4 17.35 2.53 14.92
N ASP A 5 18.27 3.41 14.57
CA ASP A 5 17.94 4.71 14.01
C ASP A 5 17.20 4.51 12.67
N ILE A 6 16.04 5.16 12.56
CA ILE A 6 15.19 5.15 11.36
C ILE A 6 15.14 6.51 10.68
N SER A 7 15.90 7.50 11.16
CA SER A 7 15.97 8.87 10.62
C SER A 7 16.27 8.88 9.13
N GLU A 8 17.03 7.89 8.65
CA GLU A 8 17.41 7.74 7.25
C GLU A 8 16.36 7.06 6.36
N ARG A 9 15.32 6.46 6.95
CA ARG A 9 14.32 5.65 6.25
C ARG A 9 13.25 6.55 5.60
N PRO A 10 12.68 6.15 4.44
CA PRO A 10 11.64 6.92 3.76
C PRO A 10 10.44 7.28 4.65
N VAL A 11 9.99 6.34 5.49
CA VAL A 11 8.87 6.53 6.42
C VAL A 11 9.09 7.68 7.41
N PHE A 12 10.34 8.00 7.75
CA PHE A 12 10.68 9.16 8.57
C PHE A 12 10.94 10.39 7.70
N LYS A 13 11.90 10.30 6.77
CA LYS A 13 12.35 11.45 5.94
C LYS A 13 11.22 12.15 5.20
N ASN A 14 10.32 11.38 4.59
CA ASN A 14 9.25 11.94 3.77
C ASN A 14 8.13 12.53 4.62
N ALA A 15 8.03 12.12 5.89
CA ALA A 15 6.98 12.55 6.81
C ALA A 15 7.33 13.81 7.60
N VAL A 16 8.59 14.24 7.64
CA VAL A 16 9.04 15.41 8.43
C VAL A 16 8.22 16.67 8.12
N LYS A 17 7.84 16.85 6.85
CA LYS A 17 7.15 18.06 6.38
C LYS A 17 5.64 17.90 6.25
N LYS A 18 5.16 16.71 5.87
CA LYS A 18 3.76 16.42 5.54
C LYS A 18 3.46 14.94 5.74
N PRO A 19 2.18 14.51 5.82
CA PRO A 19 1.85 13.09 5.79
C PRO A 19 2.48 12.37 4.59
N TYR A 20 2.88 11.12 4.81
CA TYR A 20 3.52 10.26 3.82
C TYR A 20 2.82 8.90 3.79
N ILE A 21 2.57 8.42 2.58
CA ILE A 21 2.12 7.05 2.30
C ILE A 21 3.18 6.44 1.38
N GLY A 22 3.78 5.35 1.82
CA GLY A 22 4.73 4.56 1.04
C GLY A 22 4.04 3.62 0.07
N ASP A 23 4.79 3.17 -0.94
CA ASP A 23 4.33 2.08 -1.80
C ASP A 23 4.38 0.75 -1.06
N VAL A 24 3.74 -0.29 -1.58
CA VAL A 24 3.83 -1.65 -1.02
C VAL A 24 5.26 -2.15 -1.16
N HIS A 25 5.84 -2.66 -0.08
CA HIS A 25 7.17 -3.26 -0.12
C HIS A 25 7.34 -4.39 0.90
N ASP A 26 8.35 -5.23 0.69
CA ASP A 26 8.71 -6.29 1.61
C ASP A 26 9.19 -5.73 2.96
N ALA A 27 8.88 -6.42 4.05
CA ALA A 27 9.47 -6.10 5.35
C ALA A 27 10.92 -6.58 5.44
N VAL A 28 11.85 -5.63 5.54
CA VAL A 28 13.28 -5.94 5.74
C VAL A 28 13.62 -6.22 7.21
N LEU A 29 13.11 -5.40 8.13
CA LEU A 29 13.40 -5.52 9.57
C LEU A 29 12.25 -6.17 10.34
N LEU A 30 11.01 -5.86 9.96
CA LEU A 30 9.81 -6.36 10.64
C LEU A 30 9.61 -7.86 10.42
N SER A 31 10.04 -8.40 9.28
CA SER A 31 9.96 -9.83 8.96
C SER A 31 10.76 -10.71 9.91
N LYS A 32 11.78 -10.15 10.57
CA LYS A 32 12.61 -10.87 11.54
C LYS A 32 11.91 -11.11 12.88
N ILE A 33 10.80 -10.44 13.14
CA ILE A 33 10.13 -10.42 14.44
C ILE A 33 8.64 -10.70 14.36
N LEU A 34 8.05 -10.70 13.17
CA LEU A 34 6.65 -11.05 12.96
C LEU A 34 6.50 -12.54 12.63
N PRO A 35 5.46 -13.22 13.16
CA PRO A 35 5.10 -14.55 12.72
C PRO A 35 4.83 -14.56 11.21
N ASN A 36 5.42 -15.52 10.50
CA ASN A 36 5.16 -15.76 9.09
C ASN A 36 4.80 -17.23 8.85
N PRO A 37 3.58 -17.66 9.24
CA PRO A 37 3.19 -19.07 9.21
C PRO A 37 3.13 -19.65 7.79
N ASN A 38 2.88 -18.81 6.78
CA ASN A 38 2.73 -19.26 5.39
C ASN A 38 4.05 -19.18 4.60
N GLY A 39 5.12 -18.61 5.17
CA GLY A 39 6.42 -18.48 4.51
C GLY A 39 6.50 -17.43 3.39
N GLU A 40 5.37 -16.93 2.90
CA GLU A 40 5.30 -15.87 1.89
C GLU A 40 5.91 -14.55 2.37
N PRO A 41 6.48 -13.71 1.48
CA PRO A 41 7.00 -12.40 1.87
C PRO A 41 5.92 -11.54 2.56
N LEU A 42 6.23 -11.04 3.76
CA LEU A 42 5.36 -10.09 4.44
C LEU A 42 5.50 -8.71 3.78
N GLN A 43 4.43 -8.27 3.14
CA GLN A 43 4.33 -6.97 2.47
C GLN A 43 3.62 -5.95 3.35
N PHE A 44 4.08 -4.69 3.29
CA PHE A 44 3.54 -3.59 4.08
C PHE A 44 3.35 -2.33 3.26
N VAL A 45 2.39 -1.53 3.69
CA VAL A 45 2.27 -0.11 3.34
C VAL A 45 2.66 0.71 4.56
N ASP A 46 3.52 1.69 4.33
CA ASP A 46 3.97 2.60 5.36
C ASP A 46 3.09 3.86 5.36
N ILE A 47 2.54 4.23 6.52
CA ILE A 47 1.85 5.51 6.71
C ILE A 47 2.53 6.26 7.84
N SER A 48 2.84 7.54 7.61
CA SER A 48 3.46 8.37 8.64
C SER A 48 3.05 9.83 8.55
N THR A 49 3.11 10.52 9.69
CA THR A 49 2.69 11.93 9.82
C THR A 49 3.59 12.68 10.80
N PRO A 50 3.91 13.97 10.53
CA PRO A 50 4.70 14.76 11.46
C PRO A 50 3.90 15.10 12.72
N ILE A 51 4.50 14.88 13.89
CA ILE A 51 4.01 15.39 15.16
C ILE A 51 4.55 16.81 15.34
N ARG A 52 3.64 17.75 15.61
CA ARG A 52 3.96 19.15 15.91
C ARG A 52 3.37 19.54 17.26
N ASP A 53 4.04 20.45 17.97
CA ASP A 53 3.51 21.01 19.20
C ASP A 53 2.47 22.12 18.93
N ARG A 54 1.92 22.70 20.00
CA ARG A 54 0.94 23.79 19.93
C ARG A 54 1.47 25.06 19.25
N GLN A 55 2.78 25.21 19.13
CA GLN A 55 3.45 26.31 18.41
C GLN A 55 3.87 25.90 17.00
N ASN A 56 3.32 24.80 16.47
CA ASN A 56 3.61 24.24 15.15
C ASN A 56 5.07 23.78 14.93
N ARG A 57 5.86 23.63 16.02
CA ARG A 57 7.25 23.17 15.94
C ARG A 57 7.29 21.65 15.82
N PHE A 58 8.13 21.15 14.91
CA PHE A 58 8.32 19.72 14.69
C PHE A 58 8.87 19.03 15.95
N LYS A 59 8.29 17.89 16.32
CA LYS A 59 8.69 17.06 17.47
C LYS A 59 9.10 15.64 17.09
N GLY A 60 8.76 15.19 15.90
CA GLY A 60 9.05 13.84 15.43
C GLY A 60 8.03 13.36 14.42
N VAL A 61 8.07 12.07 14.10
CA VAL A 61 7.16 11.41 13.17
C VAL A 61 6.44 10.28 13.89
N LEU A 62 5.12 10.21 13.76
CA LEU A 62 4.35 9.00 14.04
C LEU A 62 4.33 8.15 12.77
N ALA A 63 4.71 6.88 12.88
CA ALA A 63 4.73 5.95 11.76
C ALA A 63 4.01 4.64 12.12
N ALA A 64 3.31 4.08 11.14
CA ALA A 64 2.67 2.79 11.22
C ALA A 64 3.00 1.97 9.96
N HIS A 65 3.19 0.67 10.17
CA HIS A 65 3.34 -0.32 9.10
C HIS A 65 2.06 -1.14 9.05
N LEU A 66 1.34 -1.08 7.93
CA LEU A 66 0.07 -1.76 7.74
C LEU A 66 0.29 -3.01 6.90
N SER A 67 -0.18 -4.16 7.36
CA SER A 67 -0.10 -5.41 6.60
C SER A 67 -0.82 -5.26 5.26
N TRP A 68 -0.13 -5.59 4.16
CA TRP A 68 -0.74 -5.58 2.84
C TRP A 68 -1.78 -6.70 2.68
N THR A 69 -1.70 -7.78 3.46
CA THR A 69 -2.67 -8.89 3.41
C THR A 69 -4.11 -8.42 3.61
N TRP A 70 -4.31 -7.43 4.48
CA TRP A 70 -5.63 -6.82 4.73
C TRP A 70 -6.26 -6.19 3.47
N SER A 71 -5.45 -5.70 2.52
CA SER A 71 -5.97 -5.10 1.28
C SER A 71 -6.86 -6.05 0.48
N ARG A 72 -6.58 -7.36 0.54
CA ARG A 72 -7.40 -8.39 -0.11
C ARG A 72 -8.77 -8.56 0.53
N GLU A 73 -8.86 -8.42 1.84
CA GLU A 73 -10.13 -8.46 2.56
C GLU A 73 -11.00 -7.27 2.17
N VAL A 74 -10.42 -6.06 2.20
CA VAL A 74 -11.08 -4.82 1.76
C VAL A 74 -11.57 -4.93 0.31
N LYS A 75 -10.73 -5.44 -0.61
CA LYS A 75 -11.14 -5.67 -2.00
C LYS A 75 -12.41 -6.52 -2.07
N ASN A 76 -12.41 -7.64 -1.36
CA ASN A 76 -13.53 -8.57 -1.38
C ASN A 76 -14.80 -7.91 -0.85
N ASP A 77 -14.70 -7.10 0.20
CA ASP A 77 -15.84 -6.39 0.77
C ASP A 77 -16.39 -5.30 -0.15
N ILE A 78 -15.54 -4.63 -0.94
CA ILE A 78 -15.98 -3.65 -1.94
C ILE A 78 -16.62 -4.33 -3.16
N ILE A 79 -16.03 -5.43 -3.64
CA ILE A 79 -16.50 -6.12 -4.87
C ILE A 79 -17.80 -6.90 -4.64
N ARG A 80 -17.95 -7.57 -3.48
CA ARG A 80 -19.10 -8.46 -3.18
C ARG A 80 -20.46 -7.82 -3.48
N PRO A 81 -20.77 -6.57 -3.04
CA PRO A 81 -22.03 -5.91 -3.37
C PRO A 81 -22.24 -5.63 -4.87
N LEU A 82 -21.17 -5.50 -5.64
CA LEU A 82 -21.20 -5.12 -7.06
C LEU A 82 -21.43 -6.32 -7.99
N GLN A 83 -20.99 -7.52 -7.59
CA GLN A 83 -21.09 -8.74 -8.38
C GLN A 83 -22.53 -9.12 -8.75
N GLY A 84 -23.51 -8.78 -7.90
CA GLY A 84 -24.93 -9.03 -8.17
C GLY A 84 -25.57 -8.08 -9.19
N LYS A 85 -24.94 -6.94 -9.49
CA LYS A 85 -25.50 -5.89 -10.36
C LYS A 85 -24.78 -5.73 -11.70
N ARG A 86 -23.49 -6.05 -11.77
CA ARG A 86 -22.67 -5.92 -12.98
C ARG A 86 -21.63 -7.05 -13.02
N LYS A 87 -21.59 -7.81 -14.12
CA LYS A 87 -20.56 -8.82 -14.37
C LYS A 87 -19.29 -8.14 -14.92
N GLY A 88 -18.13 -8.68 -14.58
CA GLY A 88 -16.84 -8.23 -15.12
C GLY A 88 -16.25 -6.98 -14.48
N ILE A 89 -16.59 -6.69 -13.21
CA ILE A 89 -15.90 -5.64 -12.44
C ILE A 89 -14.76 -6.27 -11.66
N ASP A 90 -13.56 -5.72 -11.85
CA ASP A 90 -12.38 -5.98 -11.05
C ASP A 90 -11.86 -4.67 -10.46
N ILE A 91 -11.23 -4.77 -9.28
CA ILE A 91 -10.51 -3.66 -8.65
C ILE A 91 -9.02 -3.95 -8.79
N PHE A 92 -8.30 -2.93 -9.26
CA PHE A 92 -6.85 -2.94 -9.34
C PHE A 92 -6.27 -1.92 -8.35
N ILE A 93 -5.26 -2.32 -7.59
CA ILE A 93 -4.35 -1.38 -6.93
C ILE A 93 -2.99 -1.53 -7.60
N ILE A 94 -2.40 -0.38 -7.96
CA ILE A 94 -1.20 -0.32 -8.79
C ILE A 94 -0.14 0.45 -8.01
N SER A 95 1.08 -0.06 -8.02
CA SER A 95 2.24 0.64 -7.46
C SER A 95 2.40 1.99 -8.15
N SER A 96 2.51 3.03 -7.32
CA SER A 96 2.73 4.40 -7.78
C SER A 96 4.06 4.58 -8.52
N LYS A 97 5.07 3.79 -8.17
CA LYS A 97 6.43 3.91 -8.73
C LYS A 97 6.64 3.03 -9.94
N GLU A 98 6.27 1.75 -9.83
CA GLU A 98 6.66 0.73 -10.80
C GLU A 98 5.52 0.38 -11.76
N HIS A 99 4.31 0.91 -11.55
CA HIS A 99 3.12 0.61 -12.34
C HIS A 99 2.77 -0.89 -12.38
N ILE A 100 3.18 -1.61 -11.34
CA ILE A 100 2.92 -3.03 -11.13
C ILE A 100 1.59 -3.21 -10.41
N ILE A 101 0.81 -4.21 -10.81
CA ILE A 101 -0.43 -4.59 -10.14
C ILE A 101 -0.09 -5.23 -8.79
N LEU A 102 -0.41 -4.51 -7.71
CA LEU A 102 -0.23 -4.96 -6.32
C LEU A 102 -1.40 -5.82 -5.83
N LEU A 103 -2.58 -5.56 -6.37
CA LEU A 103 -3.80 -6.29 -6.08
C LEU A 103 -4.72 -6.23 -7.31
N GLY A 104 -5.26 -7.39 -7.69
CA GLY A 104 -6.12 -7.53 -8.87
C GLY A 104 -6.54 -8.99 -9.08
N PRO A 105 -6.86 -9.39 -10.33
CA PRO A 105 -6.93 -10.80 -10.70
C PRO A 105 -5.60 -11.51 -10.44
N LYS A 106 -5.63 -12.69 -9.81
CA LYS A 106 -4.42 -13.41 -9.35
C LYS A 106 -3.38 -13.64 -10.45
N ASN A 107 -3.82 -13.86 -11.69
CA ASN A 107 -2.94 -14.08 -12.84
C ASN A 107 -2.23 -12.80 -13.34
N MET A 108 -2.59 -11.64 -12.80
CA MET A 108 -2.07 -10.32 -13.17
C MET A 108 -1.24 -9.66 -12.05
N GLU A 109 -1.41 -10.07 -10.79
CA GLU A 109 -0.59 -9.57 -9.68
C GLU A 109 0.91 -9.77 -9.95
N GLY A 110 1.73 -8.76 -9.58
CA GLY A 110 3.17 -8.74 -9.83
C GLY A 110 3.58 -8.41 -11.28
N LYS A 111 2.63 -8.13 -12.17
CA LYS A 111 2.89 -7.72 -13.56
C LYS A 111 2.58 -6.24 -13.77
N PRO A 112 3.25 -5.56 -14.71
CA PRO A 112 2.84 -4.23 -15.15
C PRO A 112 1.39 -4.25 -15.60
N LEU A 113 0.64 -3.19 -15.28
CA LEU A 113 -0.69 -3.03 -15.85
C LEU A 113 -0.57 -2.83 -17.36
N ASN A 114 -0.91 -3.85 -18.12
CA ASN A 114 -0.99 -3.79 -19.57
C ASN A 114 -2.46 -3.97 -20.00
N LEU A 115 -3.20 -2.87 -19.99
CA LEU A 115 -4.52 -2.84 -20.58
C LEU A 115 -4.33 -2.81 -22.10
N LYS A 116 -4.63 -3.92 -22.77
CA LYS A 116 -4.92 -3.83 -24.21
C LYS A 116 -6.03 -2.81 -24.34
N GLN A 117 -5.78 -1.68 -25.02
CA GLN A 117 -6.81 -0.70 -25.32
C GLN A 117 -7.89 -1.43 -26.15
N GLY A 118 -8.91 -1.94 -25.45
CA GLY A 118 -10.11 -2.45 -26.09
C GLY A 118 -10.83 -1.26 -26.68
N ALA A 119 -11.12 -1.33 -27.98
CA ALA A 119 -11.94 -0.34 -28.65
C ALA A 119 -13.23 -0.11 -27.85
N GLY A 120 -13.38 1.09 -27.26
CA GLY A 120 -14.68 1.60 -26.81
C GLY A 120 -14.94 1.79 -25.31
N HIS A 121 -13.97 1.68 -24.40
CA HIS A 121 -14.24 1.94 -22.97
C HIS A 121 -13.41 3.08 -22.40
N ASN A 122 -14.10 4.21 -22.12
CA ASN A 122 -13.58 5.35 -21.37
C ASN A 122 -13.27 4.91 -19.94
N TRP A 123 -11.98 4.87 -19.59
CA TRP A 123 -11.57 4.70 -18.20
C TRP A 123 -11.71 6.05 -17.48
N GLU A 124 -12.21 6.02 -16.26
CA GLU A 124 -12.11 7.15 -15.33
C GLU A 124 -11.11 6.80 -14.25
N SER A 125 -10.02 7.55 -14.17
CA SER A 125 -9.10 7.51 -13.03
C SER A 125 -9.63 8.46 -11.97
N VAL A 126 -9.94 7.95 -10.79
CA VAL A 126 -10.20 8.77 -9.61
C VAL A 126 -8.93 8.73 -8.77
N THR A 127 -8.20 9.84 -8.73
CA THR A 127 -6.95 10.00 -7.96
C THR A 127 -7.19 10.84 -6.73
#